data_AF-A0A3A8E6X1-F1
#
_entry.id   AF-A0A3A8E6X1-F1
#
_cell.length_a   1.000
_cell.length_b   1.000
_cell.length_c   1.000
_cell.angle_alpha   90.00
_cell.angle_beta   90.00
_cell.angle_gamma   90.00
#
_symmetry.space_group_name_H-M   'P 1'
#
loop_
_entity.id
_entity.type
_entity.pdbx_description
1 polymer ?
#
loop_
_entity_poly.entity_id
_entity_poly.type
_entity_poly.pdbx_seq_one_letter_code
_entity_poly.pdbx_strand_id
1 'polypeptide(L)'
;MFQQLPSIQERFPTHRWVFLTLTVKNPPVTELRDTLKHMNDSWQRLIQTKRFKSGVAGFLRTTEVTRGNDGDMMAHPHFHALLLVKPSYFKGQGYIKQADWVEMWAKALRADYLPSVNVKAVKATLDEKGRKQLDKAICETLKYSVKPSDLALEGDKGAWLHEMTKQVHKMRFIATGGVLKGILKPEDEITTEEMISSSEEVQDVGEGRIAFQFKSEYRKYVYAPKYNEYAD
;
A
#
# COMPACT_ATOMS: atom_id res chain seq x y z
N MET A 1 4.35 -8.19 8.48
CA MET A 1 3.68 -9.20 7.61
C MET A 1 4.50 -10.48 7.50
N PHE A 2 5.73 -10.45 6.99
CA PHE A 2 6.58 -11.65 6.86
C PHE A 2 6.78 -12.40 8.19
N GLN A 3 7.10 -11.68 9.27
CA GLN A 3 7.23 -12.26 10.62
C GLN A 3 5.94 -12.91 11.13
N GLN A 4 4.77 -12.42 10.71
CA GLN A 4 3.46 -12.86 11.18
C GLN A 4 2.87 -13.99 10.30
N LEU A 5 3.46 -14.26 9.13
CA LEU A 5 2.97 -15.31 8.21
C LEU A 5 2.90 -16.71 8.83
N PRO A 6 3.92 -17.20 9.57
CA PRO A 6 3.85 -18.52 10.19
C PRO A 6 2.65 -18.66 11.11
N SER A 7 2.41 -17.65 11.99
CA SER A 7 1.26 -17.62 12.89
C SER A 7 -0.08 -17.64 12.14
N ILE A 8 -0.21 -16.90 11.03
CA ILE A 8 -1.41 -16.95 10.19
C ILE A 8 -1.61 -18.36 9.62
N GLN A 9 -0.54 -18.98 9.11
CA GLN A 9 -0.60 -20.31 8.49
C GLN A 9 -0.98 -21.38 9.52
N GLU A 10 -0.48 -21.30 10.74
CA GLU A 10 -0.84 -22.20 11.84
C GLU A 10 -2.31 -22.02 12.26
N ARG A 11 -2.78 -20.77 12.37
CA ARG A 11 -4.15 -20.47 12.78
C ARG A 11 -5.18 -20.76 11.68
N PHE A 12 -4.79 -20.62 10.42
CA PHE A 12 -5.66 -20.76 9.25
C PHE A 12 -5.05 -21.67 8.16
N PRO A 13 -4.73 -22.94 8.48
CA PRO A 13 -3.89 -23.80 7.63
C PRO A 13 -4.53 -24.19 6.29
N THR A 14 -5.87 -24.14 6.24
CA THR A 14 -6.65 -24.48 5.04
C THR A 14 -7.13 -23.26 4.27
N HIS A 15 -6.86 -22.04 4.76
CA HIS A 15 -7.16 -20.82 4.03
C HIS A 15 -6.16 -20.63 2.90
N ARG A 16 -6.58 -19.86 1.89
CA ARG A 16 -5.75 -19.58 0.71
C ARG A 16 -5.65 -18.09 0.49
N TRP A 17 -4.66 -17.68 -0.29
CA TRP A 17 -4.40 -16.28 -0.59
C TRP A 17 -4.89 -15.92 -1.99
N VAL A 18 -5.50 -14.75 -2.10
CA VAL A 18 -5.90 -14.12 -3.37
C VAL A 18 -5.32 -12.71 -3.40
N PHE A 19 -4.65 -12.38 -4.49
CA PHE A 19 -4.21 -11.03 -4.78
C PHE A 19 -5.29 -10.32 -5.61
N LEU A 20 -5.57 -9.07 -5.25
CA LEU A 20 -6.58 -8.23 -5.88
C LEU A 20 -6.01 -6.82 -6.10
N THR A 21 -6.13 -6.31 -7.33
CA THR A 21 -5.89 -4.90 -7.66
C THR A 21 -7.21 -4.25 -8.05
N LEU A 22 -7.56 -3.12 -7.42
CA LEU A 22 -8.73 -2.31 -7.74
C LEU A 22 -8.29 -0.93 -8.22
N THR A 23 -8.82 -0.48 -9.35
CA THR A 23 -8.49 0.83 -9.94
C THR A 23 -9.71 1.75 -10.00
N VAL A 24 -9.48 3.02 -10.29
CA VAL A 24 -10.49 4.00 -10.69
C VAL A 24 -10.04 4.65 -12.00
N LYS A 25 -10.94 5.40 -12.66
CA LYS A 25 -10.53 6.28 -13.76
C LYS A 25 -9.51 7.29 -13.20
N ASN A 26 -8.48 7.58 -13.97
CA ASN A 26 -7.41 8.48 -13.55
C ASN A 26 -8.00 9.87 -13.23
N PRO A 27 -7.89 10.37 -11.99
CA PRO A 27 -8.23 11.75 -11.69
C PRO A 27 -7.06 12.69 -12.05
N PRO A 28 -7.32 13.99 -12.24
CA PRO A 28 -6.28 15.00 -12.09
C PRO A 28 -5.58 14.84 -10.73
N VAL A 29 -4.26 15.04 -10.69
CA VAL A 29 -3.49 14.89 -9.43
C VAL A 29 -4.01 15.83 -8.33
N THR A 30 -4.56 16.98 -8.70
CA THR A 30 -5.19 17.96 -7.79
C THR A 30 -6.47 17.44 -7.10
N GLU A 31 -7.10 16.40 -7.63
CA GLU A 31 -8.31 15.78 -7.07
C GLU A 31 -8.01 14.44 -6.36
N LEU A 32 -6.72 14.08 -6.25
CA LEU A 32 -6.29 12.79 -5.74
C LEU A 32 -6.78 12.53 -4.30
N ARG A 33 -6.72 13.52 -3.41
CA ARG A 33 -7.15 13.33 -2.01
C ARG A 33 -8.61 12.91 -1.91
N ASP A 34 -9.50 13.60 -2.62
CA ASP A 34 -10.93 13.32 -2.57
C ASP A 34 -11.27 12.01 -3.30
N THR A 35 -10.56 11.72 -4.39
CA THR A 35 -10.63 10.41 -5.05
C THR A 35 -10.25 9.28 -4.08
N LEU A 36 -9.14 9.42 -3.36
CA LEU A 36 -8.68 8.42 -2.39
C LEU A 36 -9.64 8.27 -1.20
N LYS A 37 -10.27 9.35 -0.71
CA LYS A 37 -11.34 9.26 0.30
C LYS A 37 -12.52 8.45 -0.23
N HIS A 38 -13.00 8.78 -1.43
CA HIS A 38 -14.10 8.06 -2.07
C HIS A 38 -13.78 6.59 -2.32
N MET A 39 -12.55 6.27 -2.76
CA MET A 39 -12.09 4.89 -2.90
C MET A 39 -12.09 4.16 -1.54
N ASN A 40 -11.70 4.81 -0.45
CA ASN A 40 -11.76 4.21 0.89
C ASN A 40 -13.21 3.94 1.33
N ASP A 41 -14.14 4.86 1.09
CA ASP A 41 -15.55 4.65 1.40
C ASP A 41 -16.15 3.52 0.54
N SER A 42 -15.73 3.45 -0.72
CA SER A 42 -16.09 2.38 -1.66
C SER A 42 -15.56 1.03 -1.18
N TRP A 43 -14.33 1.00 -0.67
CA TRP A 43 -13.77 -0.19 -0.03
C TRP A 43 -14.59 -0.62 1.18
N GLN A 44 -14.99 0.31 2.05
CA GLN A 44 -15.85 0.00 3.19
C GLN A 44 -17.19 -0.62 2.75
N ARG A 45 -17.81 -0.06 1.70
CA ARG A 45 -19.04 -0.64 1.11
C ARG A 45 -18.80 -2.05 0.58
N LEU A 46 -17.72 -2.26 -0.17
CA LEU A 46 -17.35 -3.56 -0.76
C LEU A 46 -17.19 -4.65 0.32
N ILE A 47 -16.39 -4.38 1.36
CA ILE A 47 -16.10 -5.38 2.40
C ILE A 47 -17.31 -5.68 3.29
N GLN A 48 -18.31 -4.79 3.31
CA GLN A 48 -19.54 -5.01 4.07
C GLN A 48 -20.53 -5.93 3.36
N THR A 49 -20.39 -6.12 2.04
CA THR A 49 -21.29 -6.97 1.24
C THR A 49 -21.29 -8.43 1.70
N LYS A 50 -22.45 -9.09 1.57
CA LYS A 50 -22.58 -10.54 1.84
C LYS A 50 -21.62 -11.35 0.96
N ARG A 51 -21.49 -10.96 -0.32
CA ARG A 51 -20.62 -11.63 -1.31
C ARG A 51 -19.15 -11.60 -0.91
N PHE A 52 -18.65 -10.46 -0.42
CA PHE A 52 -17.28 -10.38 0.10
C PHE A 52 -17.10 -11.24 1.36
N LYS A 53 -17.98 -11.08 2.36
CA LYS A 53 -17.90 -11.78 3.65
C LYS A 53 -18.08 -13.30 3.55
N SER A 54 -18.79 -13.79 2.53
CA SER A 54 -18.95 -15.24 2.32
C SER A 54 -17.64 -15.91 1.92
N GLY A 55 -16.76 -15.20 1.20
CA GLY A 55 -15.51 -15.76 0.67
C GLY A 55 -14.25 -15.33 1.41
N VAL A 56 -14.19 -14.09 1.90
CA VAL A 56 -13.00 -13.48 2.47
C VAL A 56 -13.05 -13.48 3.99
N ALA A 57 -12.02 -14.04 4.64
CA ALA A 57 -11.86 -14.07 6.09
C ALA A 57 -11.11 -12.84 6.63
N GLY A 58 -10.16 -12.31 5.86
CA GLY A 58 -9.39 -11.13 6.23
C GLY A 58 -8.65 -10.54 5.04
N PHE A 59 -8.15 -9.32 5.22
CA PHE A 59 -7.40 -8.63 4.17
C PHE A 59 -6.29 -7.75 4.75
N LEU A 60 -5.27 -7.56 3.92
CA LEU A 60 -4.30 -6.47 3.98
C LEU A 60 -4.46 -5.68 2.67
N ARG A 61 -4.63 -4.37 2.75
CA ARG A 61 -4.77 -3.47 1.61
C ARG A 61 -3.76 -2.34 1.72
N THR A 62 -3.13 -2.00 0.61
CA THR A 62 -2.30 -0.81 0.45
C THR A 62 -2.88 0.09 -0.65
N THR A 63 -2.36 1.31 -0.70
CA THR A 63 -2.68 2.31 -1.72
C THR A 63 -1.40 2.60 -2.47
N GLU A 64 -1.43 2.48 -3.79
CA GLU A 64 -0.34 2.88 -4.67
C GLU A 64 -0.86 4.00 -5.59
N VAL A 65 -0.05 5.02 -5.81
CA VAL A 65 -0.35 6.13 -6.71
C VAL A 65 0.78 6.23 -7.73
N THR A 66 0.44 6.02 -9.00
CA THR A 66 1.37 6.22 -10.13
C THR A 66 0.90 7.37 -11.00
N ARG A 67 1.66 7.75 -12.01
CA ARG A 67 1.18 8.70 -13.03
C ARG A 67 0.13 8.06 -13.93
N GLY A 68 -0.86 8.86 -14.34
CA GLY A 68 -1.81 8.48 -15.38
C GLY A 68 -1.14 8.46 -16.75
N ASN A 69 -1.63 7.61 -17.65
CA ASN A 69 -1.17 7.53 -19.03
C ASN A 69 -2.06 8.30 -20.03
N ASP A 70 -3.07 9.02 -19.50
CA ASP A 70 -4.13 9.70 -20.26
C ASP A 70 -4.01 11.22 -20.24
N GLY A 71 -2.89 11.75 -19.74
CA GLY A 71 -2.58 13.17 -19.80
C GLY A 71 -1.49 13.58 -18.83
N ASP A 72 -0.93 14.76 -19.08
CA ASP A 72 -0.04 15.41 -18.12
C ASP A 72 -0.82 15.73 -16.85
N MET A 73 -0.13 15.66 -15.71
CA MET A 73 -0.72 15.95 -14.39
C MET A 73 -1.87 15.02 -13.95
N MET A 74 -2.03 13.85 -14.57
CA MET A 74 -2.99 12.82 -14.15
C MET A 74 -2.37 11.86 -13.13
N ALA A 75 -3.19 11.33 -12.22
CA ALA A 75 -2.80 10.30 -11.27
C ALA A 75 -3.51 8.97 -11.57
N HIS A 76 -2.89 7.86 -11.20
CA HIS A 76 -3.43 6.52 -11.32
C HIS A 76 -3.44 5.83 -9.95
N PRO A 77 -4.38 6.21 -9.06
CA PRO A 77 -4.51 5.57 -7.76
C PRO A 77 -5.12 4.17 -7.90
N HIS A 78 -4.54 3.21 -7.20
CA HIS A 78 -5.05 1.85 -7.15
C HIS A 78 -4.80 1.21 -5.79
N PHE A 79 -5.64 0.24 -5.46
CA PHE A 79 -5.49 -0.56 -4.26
C PHE A 79 -4.91 -1.91 -4.61
N HIS A 80 -3.83 -2.30 -3.93
CA HIS A 80 -3.39 -3.68 -3.87
C HIS A 80 -3.90 -4.30 -2.58
N ALA A 81 -4.51 -5.48 -2.68
CA ALA A 81 -5.04 -6.21 -1.55
C ALA A 81 -4.62 -7.67 -1.61
N LEU A 82 -4.12 -8.16 -0.47
CA LEU A 82 -3.92 -9.56 -0.20
C LEU A 82 -5.07 -10.05 0.67
N LEU A 83 -5.89 -10.94 0.13
CA LEU A 83 -7.08 -11.48 0.75
C LEU A 83 -6.81 -12.90 1.25
N LEU A 84 -7.07 -13.15 2.53
CA LEU A 84 -7.14 -14.50 3.08
C LEU A 84 -8.57 -15.02 2.86
N VAL A 85 -8.72 -16.00 1.98
CA VAL A 85 -10.02 -16.57 1.61
C VAL A 85 -10.28 -17.89 2.33
N LYS A 86 -11.56 -18.13 2.66
CA LYS A 86 -12.02 -19.32 3.37
C LYS A 86 -11.78 -20.60 2.55
N PRO A 87 -11.67 -21.78 3.18
CA PRO A 87 -11.40 -23.04 2.47
C PRO A 87 -12.44 -23.37 1.38
N SER A 88 -13.69 -22.92 1.56
CA SER A 88 -14.80 -23.10 0.62
C SER A 88 -14.74 -22.18 -0.60
N TYR A 89 -13.86 -21.17 -0.63
CA TYR A 89 -13.82 -20.15 -1.67
C TYR A 89 -13.70 -20.74 -3.08
N PHE A 90 -12.81 -21.73 -3.28
CA PHE A 90 -12.59 -22.34 -4.59
C PHE A 90 -13.42 -23.61 -4.86
N LYS A 91 -14.22 -24.07 -3.88
CA LYS A 91 -14.90 -25.37 -3.91
C LYS A 91 -16.41 -25.27 -4.08
N GLY A 92 -16.95 -24.08 -4.31
CA GLY A 92 -18.40 -23.87 -4.44
C GLY A 92 -18.77 -22.49 -4.93
N GLN A 93 -19.98 -22.04 -4.59
CA GLN A 93 -20.50 -20.73 -5.02
C GLN A 93 -19.75 -19.53 -4.43
N GLY A 94 -18.82 -19.73 -3.49
CA GLY A 94 -18.02 -18.67 -2.87
C GLY A 94 -16.96 -18.04 -3.78
N TYR A 95 -16.64 -18.68 -4.91
CA TYR A 95 -15.65 -18.15 -5.85
C TYR A 95 -16.17 -16.91 -6.56
N ILE A 96 -15.41 -15.82 -6.49
CA ILE A 96 -15.72 -14.56 -7.17
C ILE A 96 -14.81 -14.45 -8.40
N LYS A 97 -15.41 -14.50 -9.59
CA LYS A 97 -14.70 -14.36 -10.87
C LYS A 97 -14.28 -12.91 -11.08
N GLN A 98 -13.34 -12.67 -12.00
CA GLN A 98 -12.88 -11.31 -12.28
C GLN A 98 -14.02 -10.37 -12.72
N ALA A 99 -14.95 -10.84 -13.56
CA ALA A 99 -16.13 -10.07 -13.96
C ALA A 99 -16.99 -9.66 -12.76
N ASP A 100 -17.29 -10.61 -11.85
CA ASP A 100 -18.02 -10.32 -10.62
C ASP A 100 -17.29 -9.29 -9.74
N TRP A 101 -15.95 -9.36 -9.65
CA TRP A 101 -15.16 -8.36 -8.93
C TRP A 101 -15.26 -6.97 -9.55
N VAL A 102 -15.23 -6.88 -10.88
CA VAL A 102 -15.43 -5.61 -11.62
C VAL A 102 -16.80 -5.03 -11.28
N GLU A 103 -17.87 -5.82 -11.36
CA GLU A 103 -19.23 -5.37 -11.05
C GLU A 103 -19.39 -4.97 -9.58
N MET A 104 -18.87 -5.78 -8.66
CA MET A 104 -18.87 -5.49 -7.23
C MET A 104 -18.12 -4.19 -6.92
N TRP A 105 -16.98 -3.97 -7.57
CA TRP A 105 -16.19 -2.76 -7.38
C TRP A 105 -16.87 -1.54 -8.01
N ALA A 106 -17.38 -1.63 -9.24
CA ALA A 106 -18.15 -0.56 -9.88
C ALA A 106 -19.33 -0.12 -9.00
N LYS A 107 -20.09 -1.09 -8.49
CA LYS A 107 -21.24 -0.83 -7.60
C LYS A 107 -20.81 -0.19 -6.28
N ALA A 108 -19.73 -0.68 -5.67
CA ALA A 108 -19.20 -0.11 -4.44
C ALA A 108 -18.64 1.31 -4.67
N LEU A 109 -18.02 1.54 -5.83
CA LEU A 109 -17.51 2.83 -6.29
C LEU A 109 -18.63 3.81 -6.66
N ARG A 110 -19.84 3.29 -6.93
CA ARG A 110 -20.95 4.04 -7.52
C ARG A 110 -20.55 4.68 -8.86
N ALA A 111 -19.74 3.96 -9.62
CA ALA A 111 -19.32 4.37 -10.95
C ALA A 111 -20.39 4.02 -11.98
N ASP A 112 -20.52 4.88 -12.98
CA ASP A 112 -21.29 4.67 -14.22
C ASP A 112 -20.48 3.92 -15.30
N TYR A 113 -19.27 3.47 -14.96
CA TYR A 113 -18.37 2.70 -15.80
C TYR A 113 -17.87 1.43 -15.10
N LEU A 114 -17.31 0.49 -15.88
CA LEU A 114 -16.65 -0.71 -15.37
C LEU A 114 -15.15 -0.45 -15.18
N PRO A 115 -14.64 -0.43 -13.93
CA PRO A 115 -13.23 -0.20 -13.64
C PRO A 115 -12.37 -1.42 -13.97
N SER A 116 -11.07 -1.21 -14.15
CA SER A 116 -10.11 -2.30 -14.31
C SER A 116 -9.84 -2.98 -12.96
N VAL A 117 -9.95 -4.30 -12.93
CA VAL A 117 -9.67 -5.13 -11.76
C VAL A 117 -8.82 -6.31 -12.18
N ASN A 118 -7.82 -6.63 -11.38
CA ASN A 118 -7.00 -7.83 -11.57
C ASN A 118 -7.12 -8.71 -10.32
N VAL A 119 -7.45 -9.99 -10.49
CA VAL A 119 -7.56 -10.95 -9.39
C VAL A 119 -6.80 -12.23 -9.72
N LYS A 120 -5.95 -12.67 -8.80
CA LYS A 120 -5.10 -13.86 -8.99
C LYS A 120 -5.05 -14.69 -7.72
N ALA A 121 -5.25 -16.01 -7.86
CA ALA A 121 -4.97 -16.93 -6.76
C ALA A 121 -3.46 -17.01 -6.55
N VAL A 122 -3.01 -16.88 -5.31
CA VAL A 122 -1.61 -17.05 -4.93
C VAL A 122 -1.42 -18.53 -4.60
N LYS A 123 -0.59 -19.24 -5.38
CA LYS A 123 -0.32 -20.66 -5.10
C LYS A 123 0.68 -20.74 -3.94
N ALA A 124 0.19 -20.66 -2.73
CA ALA A 124 0.94 -20.99 -1.53
C ALA A 124 0.89 -22.51 -1.32
N THR A 125 1.79 -23.24 -1.97
CA THR A 125 2.11 -24.63 -1.63
C THR A 125 3.11 -24.65 -0.47
N LEU A 126 3.17 -25.75 0.30
CA LEU A 126 4.08 -25.89 1.46
C LEU A 126 5.57 -25.99 1.04
N ASP A 127 5.81 -26.26 -0.24
CA ASP A 127 7.13 -26.29 -0.86
C ASP A 127 7.75 -24.88 -0.99
N GLU A 128 9.06 -24.84 -1.24
CA GLU A 128 9.81 -23.59 -1.36
C GLU A 128 9.26 -22.68 -2.48
N LYS A 129 8.77 -23.30 -3.57
CA LYS A 129 8.17 -22.59 -4.71
C LYS A 129 6.88 -21.87 -4.32
N GLY A 130 6.05 -22.47 -3.49
CA GLY A 130 4.82 -21.88 -2.97
C GLY A 130 5.08 -20.72 -2.03
N ARG A 131 6.10 -20.83 -1.17
CA ARG A 131 6.54 -19.72 -0.31
C ARG A 131 7.01 -18.53 -1.13
N LYS A 132 7.88 -18.74 -2.13
CA LYS A 132 8.34 -17.68 -3.05
C LYS A 132 7.20 -16.95 -3.77
N GLN A 133 6.13 -17.65 -4.13
CA GLN A 133 4.95 -17.02 -4.74
C GLN A 133 4.16 -16.18 -3.75
N LEU A 134 4.02 -16.65 -2.51
CA LEU A 134 3.41 -15.88 -1.44
C LEU A 134 4.24 -14.64 -1.11
N ASP A 135 5.56 -14.78 -1.01
CA ASP A 135 6.48 -13.66 -0.77
C ASP A 135 6.38 -12.62 -1.88
N LYS A 136 6.34 -13.06 -3.15
CA LYS A 136 6.12 -12.16 -4.29
C LYS A 136 4.81 -11.41 -4.17
N ALA A 137 3.71 -12.07 -3.80
CA ALA A 137 2.41 -11.43 -3.63
C ALA A 137 2.39 -10.44 -2.46
N ILE A 138 3.11 -10.74 -1.38
CA ILE A 138 3.27 -9.85 -0.23
C ILE A 138 4.11 -8.65 -0.62
N CYS A 139 5.26 -8.85 -1.27
CA CYS A 139 6.08 -7.79 -1.80
C CYS A 139 5.27 -6.91 -2.74
N GLU A 140 4.48 -7.48 -3.65
CA GLU A 140 3.58 -6.77 -4.56
C GLU A 140 2.51 -5.94 -3.83
N THR A 141 1.95 -6.48 -2.74
CA THR A 141 0.97 -5.75 -1.92
C THR A 141 1.64 -4.65 -1.10
N LEU A 142 2.83 -4.88 -0.55
CA LEU A 142 3.56 -3.97 0.33
C LEU A 142 4.64 -3.16 -0.43
N LYS A 143 4.48 -2.98 -1.75
CA LYS A 143 5.37 -2.12 -2.55
C LYS A 143 5.30 -0.66 -2.11
N TYR A 144 6.06 0.14 -2.83
CA TYR A 144 6.05 1.58 -2.73
C TYR A 144 4.64 2.17 -2.86
N SER A 145 4.39 3.22 -2.08
CA SER A 145 3.20 4.04 -2.23
C SER A 145 3.19 4.80 -3.56
N VAL A 146 4.36 4.98 -4.19
CA VAL A 146 4.59 5.68 -5.45
C VAL A 146 5.76 5.01 -6.18
N LYS A 147 5.70 4.86 -7.51
CA LYS A 147 6.81 4.27 -8.27
C LYS A 147 8.00 5.24 -8.37
N PRO A 148 9.24 4.79 -8.14
CA PRO A 148 10.42 5.64 -8.27
C PRO A 148 10.57 6.34 -9.63
N SER A 149 10.21 5.65 -10.73
CA SER A 149 10.21 6.23 -12.08
C SER A 149 9.29 7.44 -12.21
N ASP A 150 8.20 7.48 -11.45
CA ASP A 150 7.23 8.57 -11.50
C ASP A 150 7.72 9.81 -10.73
N LEU A 151 8.63 9.62 -9.77
CA LEU A 151 9.27 10.67 -8.99
C LEU A 151 10.36 11.40 -9.80
N ALA A 152 11.08 10.66 -10.65
CA ALA A 152 12.27 11.13 -11.34
C ALA A 152 12.01 11.74 -12.73
N LEU A 153 10.76 12.08 -13.04
CA LEU A 153 10.40 12.69 -14.34
C LEU A 153 10.73 14.19 -14.34
N GLU A 154 11.68 14.59 -15.19
CA GLU A 154 12.13 15.98 -15.31
C GLU A 154 11.15 16.85 -16.12
N GLY A 155 10.32 16.25 -16.98
CA GLY A 155 9.47 16.96 -17.94
C GLY A 155 8.48 17.95 -17.32
N ASP A 156 8.06 17.74 -16.07
CA ASP A 156 7.17 18.65 -15.34
C ASP A 156 7.88 19.45 -14.25
N LYS A 157 9.23 19.41 -14.21
CA LYS A 157 10.06 20.05 -13.19
C LYS A 157 9.65 19.70 -11.75
N GLY A 158 9.10 18.51 -11.53
CA GLY A 158 8.65 18.03 -10.22
C GLY A 158 7.25 18.51 -9.79
N ALA A 159 6.50 19.19 -10.65
CA ALA A 159 5.19 19.75 -10.31
C ALA A 159 4.19 18.67 -9.87
N TRP A 160 4.12 17.54 -10.57
CA TRP A 160 3.23 16.44 -10.20
C TRP A 160 3.61 15.82 -8.85
N LEU A 161 4.91 15.62 -8.61
CA LEU A 161 5.40 15.09 -7.33
C LEU A 161 5.03 16.02 -6.18
N HIS A 162 5.24 17.32 -6.34
CA HIS A 162 4.87 18.31 -5.34
C HIS A 162 3.38 18.25 -5.02
N GLU A 163 2.53 18.24 -6.05
CA GLU A 163 1.08 18.20 -5.87
C GLU A 163 0.61 16.87 -5.27
N MET A 164 1.08 15.73 -5.78
CA MET A 164 0.78 14.42 -5.22
C MET A 164 1.16 14.34 -3.73
N THR A 165 2.34 14.85 -3.35
CA THR A 165 2.79 14.90 -1.94
C THR A 165 1.84 15.69 -1.06
N LYS A 166 1.36 16.86 -1.53
CA LYS A 166 0.35 17.66 -0.81
C LYS A 166 -0.97 16.89 -0.65
N GLN A 167 -1.39 16.20 -1.68
CA GLN A 167 -2.65 15.48 -1.72
C GLN A 167 -2.65 14.27 -0.78
N VAL A 168 -1.54 13.53 -0.72
CA VAL A 168 -1.41 12.34 0.13
C VAL A 168 -0.98 12.65 1.57
N HIS A 169 -0.61 13.90 1.87
CA HIS A 169 -0.16 14.30 3.20
C HIS A 169 -1.20 13.95 4.29
N LYS A 170 -0.73 13.25 5.33
CA LYS A 170 -1.52 12.69 6.45
C LYS A 170 -2.59 11.67 6.05
N MET A 171 -2.51 11.11 4.86
CA MET A 171 -3.38 10.00 4.47
C MET A 171 -2.79 8.66 4.91
N ARG A 172 -3.67 7.74 5.30
CA ARG A 172 -3.28 6.38 5.68
C ARG A 172 -3.32 5.47 4.46
N PHE A 173 -2.17 4.90 4.09
CA PHE A 173 -2.04 4.10 2.87
C PHE A 173 -2.28 2.61 3.09
N ILE A 174 -2.19 2.14 4.33
CA ILE A 174 -2.30 0.72 4.68
C ILE A 174 -3.52 0.47 5.57
N ALA A 175 -4.32 -0.53 5.22
CA ALA A 175 -5.48 -0.97 5.97
C ALA A 175 -5.49 -2.50 6.15
N THR A 176 -5.92 -2.96 7.31
CA THR A 176 -6.09 -4.39 7.61
C THR A 176 -7.48 -4.65 8.17
N GLY A 177 -8.03 -5.84 7.95
CA GLY A 177 -9.38 -6.17 8.40
C GLY A 177 -9.67 -7.66 8.45
N GLY A 178 -10.82 -7.99 9.05
CA GLY A 178 -11.21 -9.37 9.35
C GLY A 178 -10.20 -10.03 10.29
N VAL A 179 -9.85 -11.29 10.02
CA VAL A 179 -8.89 -12.04 10.85
C VAL A 179 -7.45 -11.50 10.78
N LEU A 180 -7.15 -10.62 9.82
CA LEU A 180 -5.83 -9.97 9.66
C LEU A 180 -5.77 -8.58 10.32
N LYS A 181 -6.83 -8.15 11.01
CA LYS A 181 -6.87 -6.84 11.66
C LYS A 181 -5.73 -6.76 12.70
N GLY A 182 -4.91 -5.72 12.57
CA GLY A 182 -3.81 -5.48 13.52
C GLY A 182 -2.50 -6.21 13.21
N ILE A 183 -2.41 -7.00 12.13
CA ILE A 183 -1.24 -7.84 11.82
C ILE A 183 0.07 -7.08 11.50
N LEU A 184 -0.01 -5.76 11.35
CA LEU A 184 1.16 -4.91 11.11
C LEU A 184 1.52 -4.08 12.34
N LYS A 185 0.79 -4.23 13.44
CA LYS A 185 1.22 -3.65 14.71
C LYS A 185 2.35 -4.52 15.24
N PRO A 186 3.52 -3.95 15.59
CA PRO A 186 4.51 -4.69 16.35
C PRO A 186 3.89 -5.18 17.67
N GLU A 187 4.39 -6.31 18.17
CA GLU A 187 4.02 -6.82 19.49
C GLU A 187 4.63 -5.93 20.59
N ASP A 188 5.75 -5.28 20.30
CA ASP A 188 6.44 -4.36 21.18
C ASP A 188 5.84 -2.94 21.11
N GLU A 189 5.89 -2.22 22.24
CA GLU A 189 5.63 -0.78 22.26
C GLU A 189 6.62 -0.08 21.35
N ILE A 190 6.14 0.78 20.45
CA ILE A 190 7.00 1.60 19.59
C ILE A 190 7.66 2.64 20.50
N THR A 191 8.82 2.30 21.07
CA THR A 191 9.65 3.25 21.82
C THR A 191 10.46 4.08 20.82
N THR A 192 10.85 5.29 21.23
CA THR A 192 11.66 6.17 20.36
C THR A 192 13.12 5.69 20.28
N GLU A 193 13.49 4.68 21.07
CA GLU A 193 14.85 4.18 21.26
C GLU A 193 15.37 3.48 20.00
N GLU A 194 14.53 2.70 19.30
CA GLU A 194 14.91 2.04 18.04
C GLU A 194 14.95 2.99 16.83
N MET A 195 14.33 4.17 16.89
CA MET A 195 14.37 5.15 15.80
C MET A 195 15.67 5.98 15.76
N ILE A 196 16.57 5.80 16.73
CA ILE A 196 17.82 6.56 16.86
C ILE A 196 19.05 5.67 16.63
N SER A 197 18.90 4.36 16.37
CA SER A 197 20.06 3.51 16.09
C SER A 197 20.51 3.62 14.64
N SER A 198 21.44 4.53 14.36
CA SER A 198 22.38 4.35 13.26
C SER A 198 23.34 3.21 13.65
N SER A 199 22.96 1.97 13.38
CA SER A 199 23.85 0.81 13.52
C SER A 199 24.91 0.74 12.42
N GLU A 200 24.86 1.67 11.46
CA GLU A 200 25.99 1.95 10.59
C GLU A 200 26.97 2.80 11.39
N GLU A 201 28.16 2.26 11.66
CA GLU A 201 29.32 3.10 11.96
C GLU A 201 29.32 4.19 10.89
N VAL A 202 29.11 5.44 11.30
CA VAL A 202 29.14 6.59 10.40
C VAL A 202 30.53 6.55 9.77
N GLN A 203 30.63 6.07 8.52
CA GLN A 203 31.86 6.16 7.78
C GLN A 203 32.16 7.63 7.66
N ASP A 204 33.25 8.05 8.29
CA ASP A 204 33.75 9.38 8.10
C ASP A 204 34.30 9.47 6.68
N VAL A 205 33.42 9.88 5.75
CA VAL A 205 33.74 9.97 4.31
C VAL A 205 34.68 11.13 3.99
N GLY A 206 35.15 11.90 4.98
CA GLY A 206 36.04 13.04 4.77
C GLY A 206 35.41 14.17 3.94
N GLU A 207 34.11 14.09 3.65
CA GLU A 207 33.37 15.09 2.92
C GLU A 207 32.61 16.01 3.89
N GLY A 208 32.57 17.30 3.57
CA GLY A 208 31.87 18.29 4.38
C GLY A 208 30.41 17.92 4.63
N ARG A 209 29.99 17.98 5.89
CA ARG A 209 28.64 17.67 6.37
C ARG A 209 27.83 18.96 6.53
N ILE A 210 26.62 18.94 5.98
CA ILE A 210 25.64 20.03 6.12
C ILE A 210 24.59 19.60 7.13
N ALA A 211 24.44 20.37 8.21
CA ALA A 211 23.56 20.02 9.30
C ALA A 211 22.17 20.65 9.18
N PHE A 212 21.16 19.88 9.54
CA PHE A 212 19.77 20.33 9.68
C PHE A 212 19.25 19.98 11.06
N GLN A 213 18.62 20.94 11.75
CA GLN A 213 18.03 20.72 13.06
C GLN A 213 16.51 20.76 12.98
N PHE A 214 15.84 19.78 13.57
CA PHE A 214 14.38 19.82 13.72
C PHE A 214 13.99 20.94 14.70
N LYS A 215 13.21 21.92 14.25
CA LYS A 215 12.63 22.95 15.11
C LYS A 215 11.18 22.60 15.39
N SER A 216 10.87 22.27 16.64
CA SER A 216 9.54 21.88 17.11
C SER A 216 8.48 22.95 16.81
N GLU A 217 8.83 24.22 16.96
CA GLU A 217 7.97 25.39 16.67
C GLU A 217 7.45 25.39 15.22
N TYR A 218 8.31 25.03 14.26
CA TYR A 218 7.97 25.03 12.84
C TYR A 218 7.63 23.64 12.29
N ARG A 219 7.76 22.61 13.13
CA ARG A 219 7.59 21.18 12.79
C ARG A 219 8.32 20.77 11.50
N LYS A 220 9.50 21.34 11.27
CA LYS A 220 10.35 21.05 10.11
C LYS A 220 11.82 21.08 10.49
N TYR A 221 12.64 20.39 9.70
CA TYR A 221 14.08 20.53 9.73
C TYR A 221 14.46 21.88 9.11
N VAL A 222 15.29 22.63 9.81
CA VAL A 222 15.81 23.93 9.38
C VAL A 222 17.32 23.79 9.25
N TYR A 223 17.86 24.34 8.18
CA TYR A 223 19.30 24.37 7.96
C TYR A 223 20.00 25.03 9.16
N ALA A 224 20.97 24.33 9.73
CA ALA A 224 21.64 24.68 10.97
C ALA A 224 23.15 24.82 10.73
N PRO A 225 23.59 25.89 10.04
CA PRO A 225 24.96 26.03 9.53
C PRO A 225 26.05 26.00 10.61
N LYS A 226 25.68 26.25 11.87
CA LYS A 226 26.58 26.18 13.03
C LYS A 226 27.14 24.77 13.27
N TYR A 227 26.43 23.73 12.84
CA TYR A 227 26.85 22.34 13.02
C TYR A 227 27.38 21.73 11.72
N ASN A 228 27.64 22.55 10.70
CA ASN A 228 28.30 22.06 9.51
C ASN A 228 29.75 21.73 9.84
N GLU A 229 30.21 20.62 9.30
CA GLU A 229 31.62 20.29 9.22
C GLU A 229 32.01 20.52 7.78
N TYR A 230 33.00 21.36 7.50
CA TYR A 230 33.51 21.51 6.14
C TYR A 230 34.77 20.66 6.06
N ALA A 231 34.95 19.94 4.96
CA ALA A 231 36.24 19.32 4.69
C ALA A 231 37.29 20.43 4.56
N ASP A 232 38.50 20.18 5.07
CA ASP A 232 39.65 21.09 4.91
C ASP A 232 40.06 21.26 3.45
#